data_AF-A0A519K0S7-F1
#
_entry.id   AF-A0A519K0S7-F1
#
_cell.length_a   1.000
_cell.length_b   1.000
_cell.length_c   1.000
_cell.angle_alpha   90.00
_cell.angle_beta   90.00
_cell.angle_gamma   90.00
#
_symmetry.space_group_name_H-M   'P 1'
#
loop_
_entity.id
_entity.type
_entity.pdbx_description
1 polymer ?
#
loop_
_entity_poly.entity_id
_entity_poly.type
_entity_poly.pdbx_seq_one_letter_code
_entity_poly.pdbx_strand_id
1 'polypeptide(L)'
;MRCGSAAPCRRPPPPAPSARWSTRIRPNSASRFDFIVPLGLRAAVSPTSDRPLRIAFAASDRPEAIEARERLIARYGAIPDNEADVIVALGGDGFMLETLHTVMERRTPVFGMNRGSVGFLMNDYEEDGLLERLAEAGRAVIHPLQMDAWTETGQVHSGLAINEVSLLRQTRQSAKLRISVDDRVRLEELSCDGCLVSTAAGSTAYNLSAHGPIIPLDSRVLALTPISAFRPRRWRGALLPHQAKVCFE
;
A
#
# COMPACT_ATOMS: atom_id res chain seq x y z
N MET A 1 -31.18 32.74 57.70
CA MET A 1 -30.03 33.39 57.03
C MET A 1 -30.31 33.43 55.53
N ARG A 2 -30.10 34.59 54.89
CA ARG A 2 -30.48 34.89 53.50
C ARG A 2 -29.37 34.56 52.48
N CYS A 3 -29.82 34.37 51.23
CA CYS A 3 -29.21 34.68 49.94
C CYS A 3 -28.12 33.79 49.32
N GLY A 4 -28.34 33.45 48.04
CA GLY A 4 -27.32 33.00 47.10
C GLY A 4 -27.85 32.23 45.89
N SER A 5 -28.55 32.89 44.96
CA SER A 5 -28.90 32.33 43.65
C SER A 5 -27.66 32.10 42.79
N ALA A 6 -27.41 30.87 42.36
CA ALA A 6 -26.48 30.57 41.27
C ALA A 6 -27.27 29.89 40.15
N ALA A 7 -27.27 30.51 38.97
CA ALA A 7 -27.91 30.01 37.77
C ALA A 7 -27.38 28.61 37.40
N PRO A 8 -28.20 27.72 36.81
CA PRO A 8 -27.70 26.46 36.29
C PRO A 8 -26.67 26.73 35.21
N CYS A 9 -25.47 26.15 35.38
CA CYS A 9 -24.46 26.06 34.32
C CYS A 9 -25.12 25.44 33.08
N ARG A 10 -25.50 26.27 32.11
CA ARG A 10 -25.84 25.80 30.78
C ARG A 10 -24.58 25.15 30.24
N ARG A 11 -24.58 23.82 30.13
CA ARG A 11 -23.62 23.13 29.26
C ARG A 11 -23.67 23.86 27.91
N PRO A 12 -22.52 24.20 27.30
CA PRO A 12 -22.55 24.67 25.92
C PRO A 12 -23.34 23.62 25.11
N PRO A 13 -24.19 24.06 24.16
CA PRO A 13 -24.87 23.11 23.30
C PRO A 13 -23.80 22.15 22.74
N PRO A 14 -24.07 20.83 22.63
CA PRO A 14 -23.18 19.96 21.88
C PRO A 14 -22.93 20.64 20.53
N PRO A 15 -21.67 20.67 20.03
CA PRO A 15 -21.42 21.22 18.71
C PRO A 15 -22.44 20.61 17.77
N ALA A 16 -23.12 21.47 16.98
CA ALA A 16 -24.04 21.03 15.93
C ALA A 16 -23.40 19.87 15.17
N PRO A 17 -24.17 18.92 14.59
CA PRO A 17 -23.60 17.83 13.80
C PRO A 17 -22.97 18.46 12.55
N SER A 18 -21.75 18.97 12.72
CA SER A 18 -20.89 19.42 11.65
C SER A 18 -20.62 18.15 10.90
N ALA A 19 -21.08 18.09 9.66
CA ALA A 19 -20.64 17.14 8.68
C ALA A 19 -19.10 17.01 8.76
N ARG A 20 -18.62 16.02 9.53
CA ARG A 20 -17.20 15.74 9.67
C ARG A 20 -16.90 14.77 8.56
N TRP A 21 -16.17 15.25 7.56
CA TRP A 21 -15.46 14.31 6.70
C TRP A 21 -14.55 13.46 7.59
N SER A 22 -14.30 12.23 7.18
CA SER A 22 -13.33 11.37 7.86
C SER A 22 -12.76 10.39 6.85
N THR A 23 -11.52 9.93 7.09
CA THR A 23 -10.92 8.87 6.29
C THR A 23 -10.45 7.77 7.20
N ARG A 24 -10.95 6.55 6.97
CA ARG A 24 -10.53 5.35 7.68
C ARG A 24 -9.67 4.51 6.77
N ILE A 25 -8.52 4.11 7.28
CA ILE A 25 -7.55 3.26 6.60
C ILE A 25 -7.35 2.03 7.49
N ARG A 26 -7.48 0.84 6.89
CA ARG A 26 -7.24 -0.44 7.55
C ARG A 26 -6.59 -1.40 6.57
N PRO A 27 -5.86 -2.43 7.03
CA PRO A 27 -5.50 -3.51 6.14
C PRO A 27 -6.77 -4.21 5.63
N ASN A 28 -6.77 -4.59 4.35
CA ASN A 28 -7.78 -5.47 3.81
C ASN A 28 -7.32 -6.93 4.01
N SER A 29 -7.83 -7.59 5.04
CA SER A 29 -7.49 -8.98 5.34
C SER A 29 -8.07 -9.99 4.35
N ALA A 30 -9.11 -9.59 3.58
CA ALA A 30 -9.79 -10.42 2.59
C ALA A 30 -9.06 -10.44 1.24
N SER A 31 -8.24 -9.43 0.96
CA SER A 31 -7.37 -9.35 -0.22
C SER A 31 -5.92 -9.62 0.19
N ARG A 32 -5.27 -10.56 -0.50
CA ARG A 32 -3.85 -10.89 -0.32
C ARG A 32 -3.19 -10.88 -1.68
N PHE A 33 -2.04 -10.25 -1.78
CA PHE A 33 -1.20 -10.31 -2.98
C PHE A 33 0.00 -11.16 -2.69
N ASP A 34 0.38 -11.94 -3.69
CA ASP A 34 1.49 -12.85 -3.60
C ASP A 34 2.49 -12.47 -4.67
N PHE A 35 3.65 -12.03 -4.22
CA PHE A 35 4.81 -11.79 -5.05
C PHE A 35 5.85 -12.86 -4.85
N ILE A 36 6.57 -13.15 -5.93
CA ILE A 36 7.68 -14.08 -5.92
C ILE A 36 8.99 -13.25 -5.89
N VAL A 37 9.69 -13.29 -4.75
CA VAL A 37 10.94 -12.55 -4.46
C VAL A 37 12.13 -13.53 -4.38
N PRO A 38 13.38 -13.08 -4.63
CA PRO A 38 14.56 -13.94 -4.56
C PRO A 38 14.78 -14.35 -3.10
N LEU A 39 15.38 -15.51 -2.88
CA LEU A 39 15.43 -16.16 -1.58
C LEU A 39 16.23 -15.36 -0.53
N GLY A 40 15.53 -14.50 0.21
CA GLY A 40 15.96 -13.92 1.49
C GLY A 40 14.97 -14.17 2.64
N LEU A 41 13.75 -14.61 2.35
CA LEU A 41 12.76 -14.96 3.35
C LEU A 41 11.83 -16.07 2.86
N ARG A 42 11.78 -17.16 3.63
CA ARG A 42 11.21 -18.46 3.23
C ARG A 42 9.68 -18.45 3.08
N ALA A 43 9.21 -19.00 1.97
CA ALA A 43 8.32 -20.17 1.92
C ALA A 43 8.36 -20.73 0.49
N ALA A 44 8.84 -21.97 0.34
CA ALA A 44 8.95 -22.66 -0.93
C ALA A 44 7.57 -22.89 -1.54
N VAL A 45 7.43 -22.62 -2.84
CA VAL A 45 6.36 -23.22 -3.64
C VAL A 45 6.65 -24.71 -3.65
N SER A 46 5.81 -25.51 -3.01
CA SER A 46 5.93 -26.97 -3.07
C SER A 46 5.47 -27.39 -4.47
N PRO A 47 6.34 -27.97 -5.32
CA PRO A 47 5.95 -28.41 -6.65
C PRO A 47 5.08 -29.66 -6.47
N THR A 48 3.76 -29.48 -6.49
CA THR A 48 2.78 -30.58 -6.40
C THR A 48 1.95 -30.67 -7.66
N SER A 49 2.58 -30.50 -8.83
CA SER A 49 1.93 -30.87 -10.09
C SER A 49 2.94 -31.33 -11.13
N ASP A 50 2.69 -32.53 -11.67
CA ASP A 50 3.41 -33.18 -12.77
C ASP A 50 3.18 -32.50 -14.15
N ARG A 51 2.59 -31.29 -14.14
CA ARG A 51 2.29 -30.51 -15.35
C ARG A 51 3.28 -29.34 -15.47
N PRO A 52 3.68 -28.97 -16.70
CA PRO A 52 4.57 -27.84 -16.92
C PRO A 52 3.93 -26.54 -16.39
N LEU A 53 4.75 -25.70 -15.74
CA LEU A 53 4.34 -24.40 -15.20
C LEU A 53 3.88 -23.49 -16.34
N ARG A 54 2.66 -22.96 -16.26
CA ARG A 54 2.11 -22.10 -17.32
C ARG A 54 2.38 -20.64 -17.01
N ILE A 55 3.13 -19.98 -17.89
CA ILE A 55 3.66 -18.63 -17.66
C ILE A 55 3.01 -17.64 -18.63
N ALA A 56 2.59 -16.50 -18.10
CA ALA A 56 2.27 -15.32 -18.88
C ALA A 56 3.36 -14.26 -18.71
N PHE A 57 3.60 -13.45 -19.73
CA PHE A 57 4.61 -12.39 -19.71
C PHE A 57 3.96 -11.04 -19.98
N ALA A 58 4.11 -10.13 -19.03
CA ALA A 58 3.69 -8.74 -19.11
C ALA A 58 4.94 -7.85 -19.21
N ALA A 59 4.89 -6.78 -20.00
CA ALA A 59 5.99 -5.83 -20.12
C ALA A 59 5.47 -4.39 -20.11
N SER A 60 6.25 -3.48 -19.56
CA SER A 60 5.99 -2.05 -19.67
C SER A 60 6.20 -1.56 -21.11
N ASP A 61 5.84 -0.30 -21.37
CA ASP A 61 6.00 0.37 -22.67
C ASP A 61 7.47 0.66 -23.06
N ARG A 62 8.45 0.23 -22.25
CA ARG A 62 9.87 0.49 -22.51
C ARG A 62 10.39 -0.51 -23.54
N PRO A 63 11.16 -0.07 -24.56
CA PRO A 63 11.72 -0.96 -25.58
C PRO A 63 12.47 -2.14 -24.98
N GLU A 64 13.30 -1.90 -23.95
CA GLU A 64 14.09 -2.92 -23.29
C GLU A 64 13.24 -4.00 -22.61
N ALA A 65 12.05 -3.66 -22.12
CA ALA A 65 11.12 -4.57 -21.48
C ALA A 65 10.33 -5.39 -22.52
N ILE A 66 9.93 -4.74 -23.61
CA ILE A 66 9.23 -5.38 -24.74
C ILE A 66 10.14 -6.43 -25.40
N GLU A 67 11.37 -6.07 -25.74
CA GLU A 67 12.34 -7.00 -26.33
C GLU A 67 12.65 -8.18 -25.41
N ALA A 68 12.79 -7.92 -24.10
CA ALA A 68 13.00 -8.96 -23.11
C ALA A 68 11.82 -9.93 -23.03
N ARG A 69 10.59 -9.42 -23.14
CA ARG A 69 9.37 -10.24 -23.21
C ARG A 69 9.39 -11.13 -24.44
N GLU A 70 9.69 -10.58 -25.61
CA GLU A 70 9.75 -11.38 -26.84
C GLU A 70 10.77 -12.52 -26.76
N ARG A 71 11.97 -12.25 -26.22
CA ARG A 71 13.00 -13.29 -26.01
C ARG A 71 12.55 -14.40 -25.05
N LEU A 72 11.91 -14.02 -23.94
CA LEU A 72 11.41 -14.97 -22.96
C LEU A 72 10.24 -15.80 -23.50
N ILE A 73 9.32 -15.18 -24.25
CA ILE A 73 8.22 -15.89 -24.92
C ILE A 73 8.77 -16.90 -25.93
N ALA A 74 9.77 -16.51 -26.73
CA ALA A 74 10.40 -17.42 -27.69
C ALA A 74 11.06 -18.64 -27.04
N ARG A 75 11.58 -18.48 -25.82
CA ARG A 75 12.30 -19.53 -25.09
C ARG A 75 11.41 -20.44 -24.25
N TYR A 76 10.41 -19.87 -23.56
CA TYR A 76 9.59 -20.58 -22.57
C TYR A 76 8.13 -20.76 -23.00
N GLY A 77 7.74 -20.19 -24.14
CA GLY A 77 6.33 -20.08 -24.55
C GLY A 77 5.58 -19.04 -23.73
N ALA A 78 4.32 -18.79 -24.07
CA ALA A 78 3.45 -17.93 -23.29
C ALA A 78 2.00 -18.36 -23.41
N ILE A 79 1.25 -18.13 -22.34
CA ILE A 79 -0.19 -18.28 -22.33
C ILE A 79 -0.88 -16.97 -21.93
N PRO A 80 -2.19 -16.83 -22.19
CA PRO A 80 -2.96 -15.69 -21.71
C PRO A 80 -2.96 -15.56 -20.17
N ASP A 81 -2.93 -14.33 -19.67
CA ASP A 81 -2.85 -14.00 -18.23
C ASP A 81 -3.94 -14.67 -17.38
N ASN A 82 -5.14 -14.88 -17.95
CA ASN A 82 -6.28 -15.50 -17.26
C ASN A 82 -6.14 -17.01 -17.04
N GLU A 83 -5.16 -17.65 -17.69
CA GLU A 83 -4.87 -19.08 -17.55
C GLU A 83 -3.53 -19.34 -16.82
N ALA A 84 -2.77 -18.29 -16.54
CA ALA A 84 -1.41 -18.34 -15.98
C ALA A 84 -1.38 -18.88 -14.56
N ASP A 85 -0.39 -19.75 -14.29
CA ASP A 85 -0.02 -20.13 -12.93
C ASP A 85 0.88 -19.05 -12.28
N VAL A 86 1.62 -18.30 -13.11
CA VAL A 86 2.45 -17.15 -12.71
C VAL A 86 2.55 -16.14 -13.85
N ILE A 87 2.59 -14.85 -13.50
CA ILE A 87 2.83 -13.76 -14.45
C ILE A 87 4.23 -13.20 -14.22
N VAL A 88 5.05 -13.17 -15.26
CA VAL A 88 6.36 -12.54 -15.26
C VAL A 88 6.23 -11.12 -15.77
N ALA A 89 6.42 -10.13 -14.89
CA ALA A 89 6.34 -8.72 -15.21
C ALA A 89 7.73 -8.15 -15.51
N LEU A 90 7.92 -7.52 -16.67
CA LEU A 90 9.18 -6.92 -17.09
C LEU A 90 9.04 -5.39 -17.11
N GLY A 91 9.82 -4.71 -16.28
CA GLY A 91 9.72 -3.25 -16.16
C GLY A 91 10.36 -2.73 -14.89
N GLY A 92 9.77 -1.71 -14.27
CA GLY A 92 10.15 -1.22 -12.94
C GLY A 92 9.04 -1.43 -11.90
N ASP A 93 9.25 -0.93 -10.68
CA ASP A 93 8.30 -1.06 -9.56
C ASP A 93 6.88 -0.56 -9.89
N GLY A 94 6.76 0.55 -10.64
CA GLY A 94 5.46 1.08 -11.04
C GLY A 94 4.66 0.07 -11.89
N PHE A 95 5.33 -0.58 -12.84
CA PHE A 95 4.71 -1.60 -13.69
C PHE A 95 4.36 -2.88 -12.91
N MET A 96 5.19 -3.24 -11.93
CA MET A 96 4.93 -4.36 -11.03
C MET A 96 3.64 -4.15 -10.22
N LEU A 97 3.43 -2.93 -9.72
CA LEU A 97 2.22 -2.56 -8.99
C LEU A 97 0.99 -2.49 -9.90
N GLU A 98 1.13 -1.97 -11.12
CA GLU A 98 0.08 -1.99 -12.14
C GLU A 98 -0.35 -3.42 -12.49
N THR A 99 0.64 -4.31 -12.66
CA THR A 99 0.40 -5.73 -12.91
C THR A 99 -0.36 -6.35 -11.74
N LEU A 100 0.05 -6.10 -10.49
CA LEU A 100 -0.71 -6.55 -9.31
C LEU A 100 -2.14 -6.05 -9.27
N HIS A 101 -2.35 -4.77 -9.59
CA HIS A 101 -3.68 -4.19 -9.61
C HIS A 101 -4.59 -4.91 -10.62
N THR A 102 -4.04 -5.27 -11.78
CA THR A 102 -4.77 -5.97 -12.84
C THR A 102 -5.14 -7.41 -12.47
N VAL A 103 -4.27 -8.09 -11.72
CA VAL A 103 -4.46 -9.51 -11.33
C VAL A 103 -5.09 -9.68 -9.95
N MET A 104 -5.47 -8.56 -9.31
CA MET A 104 -5.95 -8.49 -7.93
C MET A 104 -7.11 -9.45 -7.63
N GLU A 105 -8.04 -9.58 -8.57
CA GLU A 105 -9.21 -10.47 -8.40
C GLU A 105 -8.85 -11.95 -8.54
N ARG A 106 -7.84 -12.27 -9.36
CA ARG A 106 -7.46 -13.65 -9.71
C ARG A 106 -6.45 -14.25 -8.74
N ARG A 107 -5.72 -13.40 -8.00
CA ARG A 107 -4.67 -13.81 -7.06
C ARG A 107 -3.55 -14.63 -7.73
N THR A 108 -3.33 -14.40 -9.02
CA THR A 108 -2.21 -14.99 -9.75
C THR A 108 -0.91 -14.37 -9.24
N PRO A 109 0.07 -15.18 -8.80
CA PRO A 109 1.37 -14.68 -8.37
C PRO A 109 2.08 -13.90 -9.48
N VAL A 110 2.78 -12.84 -9.11
CA VAL A 110 3.59 -12.04 -10.05
C VAL A 110 5.07 -12.15 -9.69
N PHE A 111 5.91 -12.38 -10.69
CA PHE A 111 7.36 -12.37 -10.61
C PHE A 111 7.91 -11.21 -11.43
N GLY A 112 8.50 -10.22 -10.78
CA GLY A 112 9.02 -9.03 -11.46
C GLY A 112 10.48 -9.18 -11.86
N MET A 113 10.87 -8.78 -13.07
CA MET A 113 12.28 -8.63 -13.46
C MET A 113 12.56 -7.23 -13.98
N ASN A 114 13.65 -6.63 -13.48
CA ASN A 114 13.98 -5.24 -13.70
C ASN A 114 14.46 -5.00 -15.14
N ARG A 115 13.64 -4.29 -15.91
CA ARG A 115 13.99 -3.72 -17.23
C ARG A 115 13.74 -2.21 -17.25
N GLY A 116 13.89 -1.57 -16.09
CA GLY A 116 13.70 -0.15 -15.90
C GLY A 116 14.78 0.45 -15.00
N SER A 117 14.36 1.39 -14.15
CA SER A 117 15.24 1.99 -13.15
C SER A 117 15.39 1.04 -11.95
N VAL A 118 16.51 1.13 -11.23
CA VAL A 118 16.71 0.37 -9.97
C VAL A 118 15.60 0.71 -8.98
N GLY A 119 14.93 -0.33 -8.47
CA GLY A 119 13.78 -0.24 -7.56
C GLY A 119 13.88 -1.25 -6.42
N PHE A 120 12.80 -1.44 -5.68
CA PHE A 120 12.74 -2.27 -4.47
C PHE A 120 11.91 -3.55 -4.62
N LEU A 121 11.05 -3.65 -5.64
CA LEU A 121 10.12 -4.78 -5.81
C LEU A 121 10.56 -5.76 -6.92
N MET A 122 11.44 -5.31 -7.81
CA MET A 122 11.84 -6.07 -9.00
C MET A 122 13.10 -6.91 -8.74
N ASN A 123 13.09 -8.15 -9.25
CA ASN A 123 14.28 -9.00 -9.28
C ASN A 123 15.24 -8.54 -10.38
N ASP A 124 16.50 -8.95 -10.31
CA ASP A 124 17.42 -8.73 -11.42
C ASP A 124 16.95 -9.46 -12.69
N TYR A 125 17.22 -8.85 -13.83
CA TYR A 125 16.88 -9.46 -15.10
C TYR A 125 17.88 -10.53 -15.49
N GLU A 126 17.37 -11.73 -15.71
CA GLU A 126 18.11 -12.88 -16.21
C GLU A 126 17.19 -13.69 -17.09
N GLU A 127 17.68 -14.11 -18.26
CA GLU A 127 16.90 -14.92 -19.21
C GLU A 127 17.01 -16.41 -18.92
N ASP A 128 18.18 -16.82 -18.42
CA ASP A 128 18.48 -18.20 -18.08
C ASP A 128 17.80 -18.62 -16.77
N GLY A 129 17.60 -19.93 -16.62
CA GLY A 129 17.14 -20.55 -15.39
C GLY A 129 15.79 -20.04 -14.86
N LEU A 130 14.90 -19.53 -15.73
CA LEU A 130 13.65 -18.90 -15.27
C LEU A 130 12.77 -19.89 -14.49
N LEU A 131 12.66 -21.12 -14.98
CA LEU A 131 11.80 -22.14 -14.35
C LEU A 131 12.32 -22.52 -12.97
N GLU A 132 13.64 -22.68 -12.83
CA GLU A 132 14.32 -22.97 -11.58
C GLU A 132 14.15 -21.82 -10.59
N ARG A 133 14.36 -20.58 -11.04
CA ARG A 133 14.15 -19.39 -10.20
C ARG A 133 12.70 -19.27 -9.74
N LEU A 134 11.73 -19.52 -10.62
CA LEU A 134 10.31 -19.50 -10.26
C LEU A 134 9.95 -20.60 -9.25
N ALA A 135 10.57 -21.78 -9.36
CA ALA A 135 10.36 -22.88 -8.44
C ALA A 135 11.00 -22.62 -7.05
N GLU A 136 12.17 -21.99 -7.04
CA GLU A 136 12.91 -21.72 -5.80
C GLU A 136 12.43 -20.46 -5.07
N ALA A 137 11.87 -19.49 -5.78
CA ALA A 137 11.66 -18.18 -5.20
C ALA A 137 10.62 -18.14 -4.07
N GLY A 138 10.86 -17.22 -3.13
CA GLY A 138 10.05 -17.06 -1.92
C GLY A 138 8.81 -16.22 -2.18
N ARG A 139 7.75 -16.43 -1.37
CA ARG A 139 6.51 -15.68 -1.48
C ARG A 139 6.48 -14.51 -0.50
N ALA A 140 6.48 -13.28 -1.00
CA ALA A 140 6.18 -12.09 -0.22
C ALA A 140 4.68 -11.79 -0.33
N VAL A 141 4.02 -11.57 0.81
CA VAL A 141 2.59 -11.27 0.85
C VAL A 141 2.36 -9.80 1.20
N ILE A 142 1.71 -9.06 0.32
CA ILE A 142 1.27 -7.69 0.61
C ILE A 142 -0.23 -7.72 0.86
N HIS A 143 -0.67 -7.06 1.92
CA HIS A 143 -2.07 -6.78 2.14
C HIS A 143 -2.33 -5.31 1.75
N PRO A 144 -3.22 -5.05 0.77
CA PRO A 144 -3.58 -3.69 0.42
C PRO A 144 -4.24 -3.01 1.62
N LEU A 145 -4.05 -1.71 1.69
CA LEU A 145 -4.86 -0.85 2.54
C LEU A 145 -6.23 -0.68 1.90
N GLN A 146 -7.28 -0.86 2.68
CA GLN A 146 -8.61 -0.38 2.36
C GLN A 146 -8.80 1.00 2.96
N MET A 147 -9.10 1.96 2.08
CA MET A 147 -9.57 3.28 2.41
C MET A 147 -11.09 3.30 2.31
N ASP A 148 -11.75 3.88 3.32
CA ASP A 148 -13.09 4.41 3.18
C ASP A 148 -13.04 5.89 3.59
N ALA A 149 -13.46 6.79 2.72
CA ALA A 149 -13.46 8.23 2.93
C ALA A 149 -14.89 8.76 2.90
N TRP A 150 -15.35 9.31 4.02
CA TRP A 150 -16.64 9.97 4.16
C TRP A 150 -16.49 11.46 3.84
N THR A 151 -17.28 11.95 2.90
CA THR A 151 -17.37 13.38 2.58
C THR A 151 -18.25 14.10 3.59
N GLU A 152 -18.24 15.44 3.54
CA GLU A 152 -19.17 16.26 4.33
C GLU A 152 -20.64 15.98 3.98
N THR A 153 -20.94 15.57 2.74
CA THR A 153 -22.30 15.19 2.33
C THR A 153 -22.72 13.80 2.80
N GLY A 154 -21.82 13.07 3.48
CA GLY A 154 -22.04 11.69 3.93
C GLY A 154 -21.81 10.63 2.85
N GLN A 155 -21.35 11.01 1.65
CA GLN A 155 -20.97 10.08 0.60
C GLN A 155 -19.69 9.32 1.01
N VAL A 156 -19.63 8.03 0.68
CA VAL A 156 -18.46 7.19 0.96
C VAL A 156 -17.73 6.86 -0.33
N HIS A 157 -16.43 7.13 -0.36
CA HIS A 157 -15.52 6.67 -1.40
C HIS A 157 -14.64 5.57 -0.82
N SER A 158 -14.71 4.37 -1.39
CA SER A 158 -13.88 3.25 -0.98
C SER A 158 -12.85 2.91 -2.06
N GLY A 159 -11.67 2.49 -1.64
CA GLY A 159 -10.59 2.10 -2.55
C GLY A 159 -9.57 1.18 -1.90
N LEU A 160 -8.85 0.44 -2.73
CA LEU A 160 -7.70 -0.36 -2.32
C LEU A 160 -6.41 0.29 -2.79
N ALA A 161 -5.43 0.33 -1.89
CA ALA A 161 -4.11 0.88 -2.17
C ALA A 161 -3.02 -0.14 -1.81
N ILE A 162 -2.11 -0.41 -2.74
CA ILE A 162 -0.99 -1.32 -2.51
C ILE A 162 0.14 -0.58 -1.76
N ASN A 163 0.43 0.65 -2.15
CA ASN A 163 1.51 1.43 -1.56
C ASN A 163 1.05 2.22 -0.34
N GLU A 164 0.24 3.25 -0.54
CA GLU A 164 -0.23 4.12 0.53
C GLU A 164 -1.62 4.69 0.26
N VAL A 165 -2.24 5.15 1.33
CA VAL A 165 -3.35 6.09 1.27
C VAL A 165 -2.85 7.42 1.82
N SER A 166 -2.84 8.46 0.98
CA SER A 166 -2.41 9.80 1.35
C SER A 166 -3.59 10.77 1.40
N LEU A 167 -3.76 11.44 2.54
CA LEU A 167 -4.68 12.57 2.68
C LEU A 167 -3.88 13.87 2.50
N LEU A 168 -4.33 14.73 1.59
CA LEU A 168 -3.71 16.01 1.27
C LEU A 168 -4.72 17.14 1.42
N ARG A 169 -4.26 18.32 1.83
CA ARG A 169 -5.09 19.53 1.84
C ARG A 169 -5.54 19.89 0.42
N GLN A 170 -6.80 20.30 0.29
CA GLN A 170 -7.36 20.80 -0.97
C GLN A 170 -7.13 22.30 -1.16
N THR A 171 -6.99 23.06 -0.07
CA THR A 171 -6.83 24.53 -0.11
C THR A 171 -5.40 24.94 0.15
N ARG A 172 -5.11 26.25 0.10
CA ARG A 172 -3.79 26.82 0.46
C ARG A 172 -3.52 26.83 1.97
N GLN A 173 -4.53 26.62 2.80
CA GLN A 173 -4.39 26.60 4.26
C GLN A 173 -3.93 25.22 4.74
N SER A 174 -3.13 25.18 5.80
CA SER A 174 -2.73 23.91 6.43
C SER A 174 -3.96 23.10 6.84
N ALA A 175 -3.95 21.80 6.58
CA ALA A 175 -4.92 20.87 7.15
C ALA A 175 -4.71 20.79 8.66
N LYS A 176 -5.81 20.59 9.40
CA LYS A 176 -5.81 20.26 10.82
C LYS A 176 -6.41 18.88 10.97
N LEU A 177 -5.55 17.89 11.22
CA LEU A 177 -5.97 16.50 11.30
C LEU A 177 -5.97 16.04 12.75
N ARG A 178 -7.09 15.47 13.22
CA ARG A 178 -7.08 14.56 14.36
C ARG A 178 -6.74 13.16 13.86
N ILE A 179 -5.85 12.47 14.57
CA ILE A 179 -5.43 11.11 14.22
C ILE A 179 -5.81 10.15 15.35
N SER A 180 -6.59 9.14 14.99
CA SER A 180 -6.94 8.02 15.86
C SER A 180 -6.34 6.73 15.33
N VAL A 181 -5.84 5.89 16.23
CA VAL A 181 -5.37 4.53 15.93
C VAL A 181 -6.11 3.56 16.84
N ASP A 182 -6.77 2.58 16.22
CA ASP A 182 -7.61 1.58 16.90
C ASP A 182 -8.65 2.24 17.82
N ASP A 183 -9.38 3.20 17.25
CA ASP A 183 -10.43 3.99 17.91
C ASP A 183 -9.97 4.82 19.13
N ARG A 184 -8.66 4.95 19.33
CA ARG A 184 -8.07 5.81 20.37
C ARG A 184 -7.41 7.01 19.71
N VAL A 185 -7.77 8.21 20.15
CA VAL A 185 -7.10 9.44 19.71
C VAL A 185 -5.63 9.38 20.14
N ARG A 186 -4.73 9.45 19.17
CA ARG A 186 -3.27 9.49 19.39
C ARG A 186 -2.71 10.89 19.21
N LEU A 187 -3.38 11.70 18.39
CA LEU A 187 -3.02 13.08 18.16
C LEU A 187 -4.28 13.93 17.97
N GLU A 188 -4.50 14.91 18.85
CA GLU A 188 -5.71 15.76 18.83
C GLU A 188 -5.73 16.75 17.67
N GLU A 189 -4.58 17.32 17.31
CA GLU A 189 -4.45 18.24 16.18
C GLU A 189 -3.04 18.13 15.57
N LEU A 190 -3.00 17.86 14.27
CA LEU A 190 -1.82 17.93 13.41
C LEU A 190 -2.04 19.02 12.36
N SER A 191 -1.30 20.12 12.45
CA SER A 191 -1.23 21.12 11.39
C SER A 191 -0.17 20.71 10.37
N CYS A 192 -0.58 20.45 9.13
CA CYS A 192 0.27 19.88 8.08
C CYS A 192 -0.27 20.16 6.65
N ASP A 193 0.46 19.74 5.62
CA ASP A 193 -0.08 19.64 4.26
C ASP A 193 -0.92 18.36 4.09
N GLY A 194 -0.67 17.34 4.90
CA GLY A 194 -1.35 16.06 4.82
C GLY A 194 -0.74 14.98 5.72
N CYS A 195 -1.24 13.76 5.60
CA CYS A 195 -0.70 12.58 6.25
C CYS A 195 -1.00 11.34 5.41
N LEU A 196 -0.09 10.38 5.40
CA LEU A 196 -0.24 9.12 4.68
C LEU A 196 -0.06 7.91 5.59
N VAL A 197 -0.74 6.81 5.24
CA VAL A 197 -0.49 5.49 5.80
C VAL A 197 0.05 4.61 4.69
N SER A 198 1.24 4.05 4.87
CA SER A 198 1.96 3.28 3.86
C SER A 198 2.21 1.84 4.31
N THR A 199 2.09 0.91 3.37
CA THR A 199 2.51 -0.49 3.52
C THR A 199 4.04 -0.60 3.47
N ALA A 200 4.58 -1.78 3.78
CA ALA A 200 6.00 -2.04 3.58
C ALA A 200 6.45 -1.82 2.12
N ALA A 201 5.63 -2.26 1.17
CA ALA A 201 5.90 -2.09 -0.26
C ALA A 201 5.83 -0.62 -0.72
N GLY A 202 4.91 0.17 -0.14
CA GLY A 202 4.82 1.60 -0.41
C GLY A 202 5.87 2.45 0.30
N SER A 203 6.65 1.88 1.22
CA SER A 203 7.56 2.65 2.07
C SER A 203 8.66 3.39 1.30
N THR A 204 8.98 2.91 0.10
CA THR A 204 9.99 3.44 -0.82
C THR A 204 9.41 4.39 -1.86
N ALA A 205 8.08 4.50 -1.94
CA ALA A 205 7.35 5.39 -2.82
C ALA A 205 7.15 6.77 -2.16
N TYR A 206 5.91 7.29 -2.11
CA TYR A 206 5.67 8.63 -1.59
C TYR A 206 6.02 8.77 -0.11
N ASN A 207 5.93 7.68 0.66
CA ASN A 207 6.38 7.64 2.04
C ASN A 207 7.86 8.07 2.19
N LEU A 208 8.76 7.58 1.34
CA LEU A 208 10.18 7.95 1.37
C LEU A 208 10.37 9.43 1.03
N SER A 209 9.65 9.93 0.03
CA SER A 209 9.65 11.36 -0.34
C SER A 209 9.12 12.26 0.79
N ALA A 210 8.17 11.78 1.58
CA ALA A 210 7.66 12.43 2.79
C ALA A 210 8.55 12.24 4.03
N HIS A 211 9.77 11.70 3.84
CA HIS A 211 10.74 11.41 4.90
C HIS A 211 10.30 10.34 5.92
N GLY A 212 9.39 9.46 5.51
CA GLY A 212 9.06 8.23 6.24
C GLY A 212 10.19 7.19 6.15
N PRO A 213 10.19 6.18 7.03
CA PRO A 213 11.20 5.13 7.03
C PRO A 213 10.99 4.15 5.88
N ILE A 214 12.10 3.58 5.37
CA ILE A 214 12.05 2.39 4.51
C ILE A 214 11.74 1.19 5.39
N ILE A 215 10.76 0.39 4.98
CA ILE A 215 10.24 -0.74 5.73
C ILE A 215 10.54 -2.02 4.94
N PRO A 216 11.21 -3.02 5.56
CA PRO A 216 11.39 -4.33 4.93
C PRO A 216 10.05 -4.98 4.56
N LEU A 217 9.96 -5.56 3.36
CA LEU A 217 8.70 -6.11 2.81
C LEU A 217 8.03 -7.17 3.71
N ASP A 218 8.83 -7.91 4.46
CA ASP A 218 8.40 -8.97 5.37
C ASP A 218 7.96 -8.49 6.75
N SER A 219 8.20 -7.21 7.04
CA SER A 219 7.85 -6.64 8.32
C SER A 219 6.32 -6.48 8.45
N ARG A 220 5.80 -6.75 9.65
CA ARG A 220 4.37 -6.65 9.95
C ARG A 220 4.02 -5.27 10.51
N VAL A 221 4.44 -4.20 9.82
CA VAL A 221 4.19 -2.82 10.22
C VAL A 221 3.65 -1.95 9.08
N LEU A 222 2.99 -0.84 9.44
CA LEU A 222 2.62 0.26 8.55
C LEU A 222 3.39 1.52 8.98
N ALA A 223 3.71 2.40 8.03
CA ALA A 223 4.16 3.75 8.34
C ALA A 223 2.99 4.72 8.35
N LEU A 224 2.82 5.46 9.44
CA LEU A 224 2.00 6.68 9.49
C LEU A 224 2.95 7.86 9.37
N THR A 225 2.90 8.59 8.25
CA THR A 225 3.89 9.62 7.92
C THR A 225 3.21 10.97 7.65
N PRO A 226 3.53 12.04 8.39
CA PRO A 226 3.05 13.37 8.07
C PRO A 226 3.68 13.93 6.80
N ILE A 227 2.97 14.82 6.12
CA ILE A 227 3.47 15.59 4.98
C ILE A 227 3.57 17.05 5.43
N SER A 228 4.78 17.60 5.43
CA SER A 228 5.07 18.98 5.86
C SER A 228 4.45 19.34 7.23
N ALA A 229 4.63 18.49 8.24
CA ALA A 229 4.07 18.75 9.58
C ALA A 229 4.67 20.01 10.23
N PHE A 230 3.78 20.90 10.68
CA PHE A 230 4.13 22.13 11.37
C PHE A 230 3.90 22.05 12.88
N ARG A 231 2.76 21.49 13.32
CA ARG A 231 2.44 21.31 14.75
C ARG A 231 1.75 19.96 15.00
N PRO A 232 2.07 19.23 16.08
CA PRO A 232 3.11 19.54 17.07
C PRO A 232 4.52 19.48 16.47
N ARG A 233 5.44 20.30 16.99
CA ARG A 233 6.83 20.33 16.49
C ARG A 233 7.49 18.97 16.70
N ARG A 234 8.32 18.56 15.73
CA ARG A 234 9.14 17.34 15.77
C ARG A 234 8.37 16.01 15.77
N TRP A 235 7.05 16.02 15.58
CA TRP A 235 6.35 14.77 15.30
C TRP A 235 6.68 14.30 13.88
N ARG A 236 7.22 13.08 13.77
CA ARG A 236 7.71 12.49 12.51
C ARG A 236 6.86 11.32 12.02
N GLY A 237 5.67 11.16 12.59
CA GLY A 237 4.85 9.98 12.34
C GLY A 237 5.07 8.86 13.34
N ALA A 238 4.64 7.65 12.98
CA ALA A 238 4.75 6.46 13.81
C ALA A 238 4.81 5.19 12.95
N LEU A 239 5.47 4.15 13.46
CA LEU A 239 5.30 2.79 12.97
C LEU A 239 4.13 2.15 13.73
N LEU A 240 3.21 1.56 12.98
CA LEU A 240 2.00 0.93 13.51
C LEU A 240 2.04 -0.57 13.22
N PRO A 241 1.38 -1.41 14.03
CA PRO A 241 1.14 -2.81 13.67
C PRO A 241 0.43 -2.90 12.32
N HIS A 242 0.73 -3.92 11.51
CA HIS A 242 0.09 -4.13 10.21
C HIS A 242 -1.45 -4.25 10.28
N GLN A 243 -1.97 -4.60 11.46
CA GLN A 243 -3.41 -4.74 11.72
C GLN A 243 -4.11 -3.42 12.12
N ALA A 244 -3.35 -2.34 12.31
CA ALA A 244 -3.87 -1.10 12.87
C ALA A 244 -4.92 -0.46 11.96
N LYS A 245 -5.96 0.10 12.58
CA LYS A 245 -6.96 0.95 11.93
C LYS A 245 -6.65 2.40 12.23
N VAL A 246 -6.34 3.18 11.20
CA VAL A 246 -6.07 4.61 11.29
C VAL A 246 -7.29 5.41 10.85
N CYS A 247 -7.65 6.45 11.59
CA CYS A 247 -8.69 7.38 11.20
C CYS A 247 -8.16 8.82 11.23
N PHE A 248 -8.44 9.56 10.15
CA PHE A 248 -8.22 11.00 10.04
C PHE A 248 -9.57 11.73 10.09
N GLU A 249 -9.64 12.82 10.86
CA GLU A 249 -10.80 13.72 11.02
C GLU A 249 -10.36 15.20 11.09
#